data_AF-A0AAU2APA7-F1
#
_entry.id   AF-A0AAU2APA7-F1
#
_cell.length_a   1.000
_cell.length_b   1.000
_cell.length_c   1.000
_cell.angle_alpha   90.00
_cell.angle_beta   90.00
_cell.angle_gamma   90.00
#
_symmetry.space_group_name_H-M   'P 1'
#
loop_
_entity.id
_entity.type
_entity.pdbx_description
1 polymer ?
#
loop_
_entity_poly.entity_id
_entity_poly.type
_entity_poly.pdbx_seq_one_letter_code
_entity_poly.pdbx_strand_id
1 'polypeptide(L)' 'MKLTFLGSTSDSGNCPTLYETETGDIVVQGDRLIDPEALAQLRDVLPGETFVVVPRDLLARFAPKE' A
#
# COMPACT_ATOMS: atom_id res chain seq x y z
N MET A 1 17.74 -0.76 -1.10
CA MET A 1 16.67 -0.20 -0.25
C MET A 1 16.38 -1.19 0.86
N LYS A 2 16.53 -0.75 2.11
CA LYS A 2 16.06 -1.45 3.29
C LYS A 2 14.63 -1.01 3.62
N LEU A 3 13.83 -1.95 4.13
CA LEU A 3 12.45 -1.71 4.54
C LEU A 3 12.31 -1.97 6.04
N THR A 4 11.70 -1.02 6.73
CA THR A 4 11.29 -1.13 8.13
C THR A 4 9.81 -1.47 8.17
N PHE A 5 9.43 -2.53 8.87
CA PHE A 5 8.01 -2.86 9.06
C PHE A 5 7.34 -1.84 9.99
N LEU A 6 6.23 -1.24 9.54
CA LEU A 6 5.45 -0.30 10.34
C LEU A 6 4.24 -0.96 11.00
N GLY A 7 3.56 -1.87 10.29
CA GLY A 7 2.38 -2.53 10.84
C GLY A 7 1.51 -3.24 9.81
N SER A 8 0.59 -4.06 10.31
CA SER A 8 -0.44 -4.74 9.53
C SER A 8 -1.73 -4.78 10.33
N THR A 9 -2.87 -4.69 9.64
CA THR A 9 -4.20 -4.87 10.26
C THR A 9 -4.70 -6.32 10.16
N SER A 10 -3.84 -7.26 9.76
CA SER A 10 -4.22 -8.62 9.46
C SER A 10 -4.02 -9.54 10.66
N ASP A 11 -5.12 -9.91 11.31
CA ASP A 11 -5.13 -10.81 12.47
C ASP A 11 -4.81 -12.28 12.10
N SER A 12 -4.84 -12.64 10.81
CA SER A 12 -4.67 -14.03 10.33
C SER A 12 -3.90 -14.15 9.01
N GLY A 13 -2.85 -13.34 8.82
CA GLY A 13 -1.82 -13.59 7.80
C GLY A 13 -2.13 -13.18 6.36
N ASN A 14 -3.34 -12.70 6.06
CA ASN A 14 -3.67 -12.11 4.75
C ASN A 14 -3.64 -10.60 4.86
N CYS A 15 -2.67 -9.96 4.18
CA CYS A 15 -2.53 -8.54 3.79
C CYS A 15 -3.68 -7.57 4.16
N PRO A 16 -3.39 -6.29 4.47
CA PRO A 16 -2.21 -5.53 4.00
C PRO A 16 -1.16 -5.17 5.08
N THR A 17 0.02 -4.74 4.62
CA THR A 17 1.17 -4.35 5.46
C THR A 17 1.79 -3.04 4.97
N LEU A 18 2.17 -2.16 5.91
CA LEU A 18 2.97 -0.97 5.65
C LEU A 18 4.44 -1.19 6.01
N TYR A 19 5.31 -0.68 5.15
CA TYR A 19 6.73 -0.57 5.38
C TYR A 19 7.19 0.86 5.09
N GLU A 20 8.30 1.25 5.71
CA GLU A 20 8.99 2.50 5.43
C GLU A 20 10.35 2.19 4.82
N THR A 21 10.72 2.95 3.81
CA THR A 21 12.06 2.93 3.24
C THR A 21 13.03 3.70 4.13
N GLU A 22 14.33 3.46 3.97
CA GLU A 22 15.35 4.24 4.65
C GLU A 22 15.33 5.76 4.34
N THR A 23 14.62 6.19 3.28
CA THR A 23 14.43 7.59 2.89
C THR A 23 13.13 8.21 3.39
N GLY A 24 12.28 7.45 4.09
CA GLY A 24 10.99 7.90 4.62
C GLY A 24 9.81 7.66 3.68
N ASP A 25 10.02 7.16 2.46
CA ASP A 25 8.94 6.77 1.55
C ASP A 25 8.18 5.55 2.09
N ILE A 26 6.88 5.47 1.80
CA ILE A 26 6.02 4.37 2.26
C ILE A 26 5.84 3.32 1.17
N VAL A 27 6.04 2.05 1.55
CA VAL A 27 5.77 0.88 0.72
C VAL A 27 4.58 0.13 1.27
N VAL A 28 3.61 -0.15 0.41
CA VAL A 28 2.36 -0.80 0.77
C VAL A 28 2.29 -2.18 0.11
N GLN A 29 2.18 -3.23 0.93
CA GLN A 29 1.87 -4.58 0.46
C GLN A 29 0.36 -4.81 0.57
N GLY A 30 -0.26 -5.25 -0.52
CA GLY A 30 -1.67 -5.60 -0.58
C GLY A 30 -2.02 -6.34 -1.87
N ASP A 31 -3.31 -6.63 -2.05
CA ASP A 31 -3.82 -7.20 -3.28
C ASP A 31 -3.82 -6.16 -4.41
N ARG A 32 -3.37 -6.60 -5.58
CA ARG A 32 -3.39 -5.74 -6.78
C ARG A 32 -4.83 -5.44 -7.18
N LEU A 33 -5.10 -4.17 -7.51
CA LEU A 33 -6.33 -3.79 -8.18
C LEU A 33 -6.28 -4.32 -9.62
N ILE A 34 -7.10 -5.34 -9.89
CA ILE A 34 -7.18 -6.00 -11.20
C ILE A 34 -8.51 -5.73 -11.92
N ASP A 35 -9.45 -5.04 -11.26
CA ASP A 35 -10.73 -4.71 -11.84
C ASP A 35 -10.57 -3.67 -12.97
N PRO A 36 -10.96 -4.00 -14.22
CA PRO A 36 -10.70 -3.13 -15.36
C PRO A 36 -11.49 -1.82 -15.31
N GLU A 37 -12.70 -1.82 -14.72
CA GLU A 37 -13.52 -0.61 -14.61
C GLU A 37 -12.93 0.35 -13.57
N ALA A 38 -12.40 -0.16 -12.46
CA ALA A 38 -11.68 0.63 -11.47
C ALA A 38 -10.35 1.16 -12.00
N LEU A 39 -9.59 0.33 -12.73
CA LEU A 39 -8.34 0.75 -13.35
C LEU A 39 -8.54 1.88 -14.37
N ALA A 40 -9.64 1.85 -15.13
CA ALA A 40 -9.98 2.92 -16.09
C ALA A 40 -10.29 4.28 -15.42
N GLN A 41 -10.54 4.31 -14.12
CA GLN A 41 -10.79 5.54 -13.35
C GLN A 41 -9.51 6.19 -12.81
N LEU A 42 -8.37 5.49 -12.87
CA LEU A 42 -7.08 6.01 -12.43
C LEU A 42 -6.59 7.10 -13.39
N ARG A 43 -5.91 8.11 -12.83
CA ARG A 43 -5.42 9.27 -13.57
C ARG A 43 -3.91 9.20 -13.72
N ASP A 44 -3.42 9.66 -14.87
CA ASP A 44 -1.99 9.89 -15.13
C ASP A 44 -1.10 8.64 -14.94
N VAL A 45 -1.64 7.45 -15.25
CA VAL A 45 -0.95 6.16 -15.07
C VAL A 45 0.26 6.05 -16.01
N LEU A 46 1.42 5.79 -15.41
CA LEU A 46 2.71 5.62 -16.06
C LEU A 46 3.07 4.14 -16.25
N PRO A 47 3.94 3.83 -17.23
CA PRO A 47 4.46 2.49 -17.42
C PRO A 47 5.18 1.98 -16.16
N GLY A 48 4.83 0.78 -15.72
CA GLY A 48 5.45 0.11 -14.57
C GLY A 48 4.77 0.35 -13.22
N GLU A 49 3.73 1.20 -13.17
CA GLU A 49 2.94 1.36 -11.95
C GLU A 49 2.06 0.14 -11.66
N THR A 50 1.85 -0.11 -10.37
CA THR A 50 0.90 -1.10 -9.87
C THR A 50 0.06 -0.47 -8.78
N PHE A 51 -1.20 -0.83 -8.72
CA PHE A 51 -2.16 -0.30 -7.76
C PHE A 51 -2.54 -1.43 -6.82
N VAL A 52 -2.53 -1.14 -5.51
CA VAL A 52 -2.94 -2.10 -4.48
C VAL A 52 -4.11 -1.52 -3.71
N VAL A 53 -5.04 -2.38 -3.31
CA VAL A 53 -6.17 -2.00 -2.45
C VAL A 53 -5.79 -2.30 -1.01
N VAL A 54 -5.93 -1.31 -0.13
CA VAL A 54 -5.71 -1.47 1.30
C VAL A 54 -6.85 -0.86 2.13
N PRO A 55 -7.27 -1.49 3.25
CA PRO A 55 -8.14 -0.88 4.24
C PRO A 55 -7.61 0.47 4.73
N ARG A 56 -8.51 1.46 4.79
CA ARG A 56 -8.21 2.81 5.29
C ARG A 56 -7.60 2.82 6.69
N ASP A 57 -8.07 1.92 7.56
CA ASP A 57 -7.62 1.82 8.95
C ASP A 57 -6.12 1.50 9.05
N LEU A 58 -5.56 0.74 8.09
CA LEU A 58 -4.13 0.47 8.03
C LEU A 58 -3.31 1.77 7.92
N LEU A 59 -3.70 2.66 6.99
CA LEU A 59 -3.03 3.95 6.82
C LEU A 59 -3.25 4.83 8.05
N ALA A 60 -4.48 4.89 8.56
CA ALA A 60 -4.79 5.73 9.73
C ALA A 60 -4.02 5.32 11.00
N ARG A 61 -3.69 4.04 11.15
CA ARG A 61 -2.98 3.51 12.33
C ARG A 61 -1.46 3.54 12.18
N PHE A 62 -0.94 3.24 11.00
CA PHE A 62 0.48 2.93 10.83
C PHE A 62 1.22 3.87 9.89
N ALA A 63 0.54 4.71 9.09
CA ALA A 63 1.24 5.69 8.29
C ALA A 63 1.81 6.81 9.18
N PRO A 64 3.05 7.26 8.95
CA PRO A 64 3.60 8.41 9.65
C PRO A 64 2.75 9.66 9.40
N LYS A 65 2.66 10.52 10.42
CA LYS A 65 1.80 11.71 10.42
C LYS A 65 2.53 12.98 9.97
N GLU A 66 3.85 12.88 9.78
CA GLU A 66 4.79 13.99 9.55
C GLU A 66 5.76 13.63 8.43
#